data_AF-A0AA38TXD3-F1
#
_entry.id   AF-A0AA38TXD3-F1
#
_cell.length_a   1.000
_cell.length_b   1.000
_cell.length_c   1.000
_cell.angle_alpha   90.00
_cell.angle_beta   90.00
_cell.angle_gamma   90.00
#
_symmetry.space_group_name_H-M   'P 1'
#
loop_
_entity.id
_entity.type
_entity.pdbx_description
1 polymer ?
#
loop_
_entity_poly.entity_id
_entity_poly.type
_entity_poly.pdbx_seq_one_letter_code
_entity_poly.pdbx_strand_id
1 'polypeptide(L)'
;MCIFFLIAVQVLHGAERGEPAALLLSPLRPTFKNQSGGDITQNGSQFTLFLTAPLRACWQMFGLTFSDDEVDVMEDAESIVSAAFAEWEVILCTSTSLNLVWAQVLSEPLLRRLILRFILCRSVLTLYRRHENKDEYVPVCLPELPDSLSAHSEIVQSAIMRLAEHLKVSHCFGFDNL
;
A
#
# COMPACT_ATOMS: atom_id res chain seq x y z
N MET A 1 -12.15 -6.96 -25.36
CA MET A 1 -11.00 -7.35 -24.52
C MET A 1 -11.23 -6.74 -23.15
N CYS A 2 -11.98 -7.44 -22.30
CA CYS A 2 -12.41 -6.93 -21.00
C CYS A 2 -11.36 -7.33 -19.97
N ILE A 3 -10.49 -6.38 -19.61
CA ILE A 3 -9.63 -6.53 -18.44
C ILE A 3 -10.53 -6.29 -17.22
N PHE A 4 -11.07 -7.37 -16.65
CA PHE A 4 -11.77 -7.30 -15.36
C PHE A 4 -10.72 -7.10 -14.26
N PHE A 5 -10.53 -5.84 -13.83
CA PHE A 5 -9.99 -5.56 -12.50
C PHE A 5 -11.14 -5.69 -11.50
N LEU A 6 -11.27 -6.87 -10.92
CA LEU A 6 -12.14 -7.08 -9.77
C LEU A 6 -11.37 -6.70 -8.50
N ILE A 7 -11.65 -5.51 -7.96
CA ILE A 7 -11.53 -5.28 -6.53
C ILE A 7 -12.67 -6.09 -5.90
N ALA A 8 -12.44 -7.38 -5.66
CA ALA A 8 -13.45 -8.28 -5.11
C ALA A 8 -13.44 -8.20 -3.58
N VAL A 9 -14.58 -7.85 -2.97
CA VAL A 9 -14.81 -8.04 -1.54
C VAL A 9 -15.17 -9.51 -1.32
N GLN A 10 -14.51 -10.13 -0.34
CA GLN A 10 -14.45 -11.56 -0.05
C GLN A 10 -15.83 -12.22 0.17
N VAL A 11 -16.39 -12.91 -0.84
CA VAL A 11 -17.24 -14.11 -0.70
C VAL A 11 -17.11 -14.98 -1.97
N LEU A 12 -16.04 -15.75 -2.10
CA LEU A 12 -16.03 -16.92 -3.01
C LEU A 12 -15.26 -18.05 -2.33
N HIS A 13 -16.00 -18.85 -1.57
CA HIS A 13 -15.55 -20.14 -1.06
C HIS A 13 -15.99 -21.23 -2.04
N GLY A 14 -15.02 -21.95 -2.61
CA GLY A 14 -15.19 -23.32 -3.10
C GLY A 14 -15.91 -23.53 -4.44
N ALA A 15 -15.17 -24.16 -5.37
CA ALA A 15 -15.69 -24.98 -6.48
C ALA A 15 -16.20 -24.29 -7.76
N GLU A 16 -15.42 -23.41 -8.39
CA GLU A 16 -15.65 -23.05 -9.80
C GLU A 16 -14.35 -23.03 -10.60
N ARG A 17 -14.41 -23.44 -11.87
CA ARG A 17 -13.32 -23.43 -12.87
C ARG A 17 -12.91 -21.99 -13.22
N GLY A 18 -12.43 -21.24 -12.24
CA GLY A 18 -11.93 -19.87 -12.42
C GLY A 18 -10.52 -19.87 -12.99
N GLU A 19 -10.27 -18.98 -13.95
CA GLU A 19 -8.91 -18.61 -14.34
C GLU A 19 -8.12 -18.11 -13.11
N PRO A 20 -6.81 -18.37 -13.02
CA PRO A 20 -5.97 -17.82 -11.96
C PRO A 20 -6.10 -16.29 -11.88
N ALA A 21 -6.43 -15.76 -10.70
CA ALA A 21 -6.69 -14.33 -10.49
C ALA A 21 -5.80 -13.75 -9.40
N ALA A 22 -5.39 -12.50 -9.60
CA ALA A 22 -4.68 -11.69 -8.63
C ALA A 22 -5.69 -10.80 -7.91
N LEU A 23 -5.67 -10.84 -6.58
CA LEU A 23 -6.60 -10.12 -5.74
C LEU A 23 -5.83 -9.14 -4.85
N LEU A 24 -6.33 -7.91 -4.78
CA LEU A 24 -5.94 -6.91 -3.78
C LEU A 24 -7.17 -6.63 -2.91
N LEU A 25 -7.12 -7.03 -1.66
CA LEU A 25 -8.24 -6.96 -0.72
C LEU A 25 -8.00 -5.81 0.26
N SER A 26 -9.01 -4.96 0.42
CA SER A 26 -9.00 -3.90 1.43
C SER A 26 -9.00 -4.49 2.84
N PRO A 27 -8.53 -3.73 3.85
CA PRO A 27 -8.70 -4.13 5.25
C PRO A 27 -10.17 -4.38 5.61
N LEU A 28 -10.42 -5.26 6.59
CA LEU A 28 -11.76 -5.50 7.13
C LEU A 28 -12.29 -4.29 7.92
N ARG A 29 -11.38 -3.51 8.52
CA ARG A 29 -11.70 -2.29 9.25
C ARG A 29 -10.88 -1.11 8.74
N PRO A 30 -11.50 0.09 8.63
CA PRO A 30 -10.76 1.29 8.29
C PRO A 30 -9.74 1.63 9.38
N THR A 31 -8.55 2.04 8.97
CA THR A 31 -7.45 2.43 9.87
C THR A 31 -7.70 3.82 10.47
N PHE A 32 -8.30 4.74 9.72
CA PHE A 32 -8.58 6.11 10.20
C PHE A 32 -9.98 6.21 10.78
N LYS A 33 -10.09 6.71 12.02
CA LYS A 33 -11.33 7.30 12.52
C LYS A 33 -11.48 8.65 11.82
N ASN A 34 -12.59 8.87 11.12
CA ASN A 34 -12.92 10.15 10.47
C ASN A 34 -12.70 11.29 11.47
N GLN A 35 -11.63 12.06 11.31
CA GLN A 35 -11.44 13.31 12.03
C GLN A 35 -12.29 14.34 11.31
N SER A 36 -13.45 14.66 11.88
CA SER A 36 -14.42 15.70 11.50
C SER A 36 -15.27 15.44 10.24
N GLY A 37 -16.56 15.76 10.35
CA GLY A 37 -17.62 15.52 9.37
C GLY A 37 -17.57 16.42 8.12
N GLY A 38 -16.50 16.31 7.34
CA GLY A 38 -16.45 16.79 5.95
C GLY A 38 -16.90 15.71 4.98
N ASP A 39 -17.65 16.11 3.95
CA ASP A 39 -18.31 15.30 2.92
C ASP A 39 -17.70 13.90 2.66
N ILE A 40 -18.36 12.87 3.20
CA ILE A 40 -18.03 11.44 3.04
C ILE A 40 -18.24 10.98 1.57
N THR A 41 -18.63 11.90 0.68
CA THR A 41 -19.08 11.64 -0.68
C THR A 41 -17.98 11.82 -1.75
N GLN A 42 -16.83 12.44 -1.42
CA GLN A 42 -15.81 12.77 -2.44
C GLN A 42 -14.55 11.89 -2.44
N ASN A 43 -14.15 11.32 -1.30
CA ASN A 43 -13.02 10.38 -1.24
C ASN A 43 -13.55 8.95 -1.10
N GLY A 44 -13.17 8.05 -2.02
CA GLY A 44 -13.47 6.62 -1.90
C GLY A 44 -12.85 5.98 -0.65
N SER A 45 -12.88 4.65 -0.57
CA SER A 45 -12.30 3.95 0.60
C SER A 45 -10.84 4.36 0.84
N GLN A 46 -10.37 4.33 2.10
CA GLN A 46 -8.98 4.66 2.46
C GLN A 46 -7.98 3.83 1.65
N PHE A 47 -8.32 2.56 1.42
CA PHE A 47 -7.57 1.66 0.56
C PHE A 47 -7.48 2.18 -0.88
N THR A 48 -8.61 2.60 -1.47
CA THR A 48 -8.64 3.23 -2.79
C THR A 48 -7.80 4.51 -2.84
N LEU A 49 -7.82 5.33 -1.79
CA LEU A 49 -6.98 6.53 -1.72
C LEU A 49 -5.49 6.18 -1.73
N PHE A 50 -5.05 5.17 -0.98
CA PHE A 50 -3.67 4.68 -1.06
C PHE A 50 -3.29 4.19 -2.46
N LEU A 51 -4.18 3.44 -3.11
CA LEU A 51 -3.95 2.89 -4.45
C LEU A 51 -3.91 3.96 -5.55
N THR A 52 -4.54 5.11 -5.33
CA THR A 52 -4.63 6.19 -6.33
C THR A 52 -3.68 7.35 -6.05
N ALA A 53 -3.51 7.73 -4.78
CA ALA A 53 -2.72 8.85 -4.29
C ALA A 53 -2.06 8.52 -2.93
N PRO A 54 -1.00 7.67 -2.91
CA PRO A 54 -0.44 7.13 -1.67
C PRO A 54 0.05 8.18 -0.67
N LEU A 55 0.73 9.23 -1.13
CA LEU A 55 1.23 10.29 -0.24
C LEU A 55 0.11 11.10 0.39
N ARG A 56 -0.96 11.39 -0.37
CA ARG A 56 -2.16 12.03 0.18
C ARG A 56 -2.81 11.16 1.24
N ALA A 57 -2.85 9.85 1.03
CA ALA A 57 -3.34 8.91 2.03
C ALA A 57 -2.49 8.94 3.31
N CYS A 58 -1.16 8.98 3.20
CA CYS A 58 -0.25 9.16 4.34
C CYS A 58 -0.51 10.50 5.05
N TRP A 59 -0.64 11.60 4.32
CA TRP A 59 -0.92 12.92 4.92
C TRP A 59 -2.20 12.89 5.76
N GLN A 60 -3.28 12.37 5.17
CA GLN A 60 -4.57 12.25 5.83
C GLN A 60 -4.51 11.29 7.04
N MET A 61 -3.75 10.20 6.92
CA MET A 61 -3.51 9.23 7.99
C MET A 61 -2.88 9.87 9.23
N PHE A 62 -1.88 10.72 9.01
CA PHE A 62 -1.11 11.36 10.09
C PHE A 62 -1.71 12.68 10.58
N GLY A 63 -2.80 13.15 9.97
CA GLY A 63 -3.43 14.42 10.33
C GLY A 63 -2.57 15.62 9.98
N LEU A 64 -1.72 15.50 8.95
CA LEU A 64 -0.90 16.59 8.44
C LEU A 64 -1.77 17.53 7.60
N THR A 65 -1.58 18.83 7.77
CA THR A 65 -2.22 19.85 6.93
C THR A 65 -1.45 20.04 5.63
N PHE A 66 -2.09 20.58 4.59
CA PHE A 66 -1.41 21.08 3.40
C PHE A 66 -1.39 22.60 3.47
N SER A 67 -0.21 23.19 3.51
CA SER A 67 0.08 24.62 3.44
C SER A 67 1.11 24.88 2.33
N ASP A 68 1.16 26.11 1.82
CA ASP A 68 2.06 26.48 0.71
C ASP A 68 3.55 26.34 1.10
N ASP A 69 3.89 26.36 2.39
CA ASP A 69 5.23 26.13 2.91
C ASP A 69 5.66 24.64 2.89
N GLU A 70 4.74 23.72 2.53
CA GLU A 70 4.97 22.27 2.53
C GLU A 70 5.15 21.69 1.12
N VAL A 71 5.22 22.53 0.08
CA VAL A 71 5.45 22.08 -1.31
C VAL A 71 6.78 21.33 -1.43
N ASP A 72 7.87 21.89 -0.90
CA ASP A 72 9.19 21.24 -0.91
C ASP A 72 9.17 19.91 -0.14
N VAL A 73 8.43 19.85 0.98
CA VAL A 73 8.25 18.63 1.77
C VAL A 73 7.53 17.55 0.96
N MET A 74 6.53 17.94 0.15
CA MET A 74 5.81 17.01 -0.73
C MET A 74 6.69 16.49 -1.86
N GLU A 75 7.46 17.37 -2.53
CA GLU A 75 8.37 16.97 -3.61
C GLU A 75 9.45 16.00 -3.11
N ASP A 76 10.02 16.26 -1.94
CA ASP A 76 10.98 15.36 -1.31
C ASP A 76 10.33 14.02 -0.93
N ALA A 77 9.09 14.03 -0.42
CA ALA A 77 8.35 12.80 -0.12
C ALA A 77 8.04 12.00 -1.40
N GLU A 78 7.70 12.67 -2.49
CA GLU A 78 7.52 12.07 -3.82
C GLU A 78 8.80 11.43 -4.34
N SER A 79 9.94 12.09 -4.14
CA SER A 79 11.26 11.55 -4.48
C SER A 79 11.58 10.29 -3.67
N ILE A 80 11.35 10.31 -2.35
CA ILE A 80 11.56 9.14 -1.47
C ILE A 80 10.69 7.95 -1.92
N VAL A 81 9.40 8.18 -2.17
CA VAL A 81 8.48 7.12 -2.61
C VAL A 81 8.85 6.61 -4.01
N SER A 82 9.24 7.51 -4.92
CA SER A 82 9.64 7.13 -6.28
C SER A 82 10.90 6.28 -6.28
N ALA A 83 11.89 6.61 -5.44
CA ALA A 83 13.10 5.81 -5.27
C ALA A 83 12.79 4.42 -4.72
N ALA A 84 11.94 4.34 -3.68
CA ALA A 84 11.50 3.06 -3.13
C ALA A 84 10.75 2.21 -4.18
N PHE A 85 9.88 2.84 -4.97
CA PHE A 85 9.13 2.15 -6.02
C PHE A 85 10.01 1.60 -7.13
N ALA A 86 11.02 2.36 -7.56
CA ALA A 86 11.99 1.87 -8.55
C ALA A 86 12.74 0.64 -8.04
N GLU A 87 13.16 0.66 -6.78
CA GLU A 87 13.87 -0.46 -6.15
C GLU A 87 12.97 -1.70 -6.00
N TRP A 88 11.76 -1.53 -5.48
CA TRP A 88 10.80 -2.62 -5.34
C TRP A 88 10.33 -3.18 -6.69
N GLU A 89 10.25 -2.34 -7.72
CA GLU A 89 9.93 -2.77 -9.08
C GLU A 89 10.99 -3.73 -9.62
N VAL A 90 12.28 -3.42 -9.41
CA VAL A 90 13.38 -4.32 -9.80
C VAL A 90 13.24 -5.67 -9.08
N ILE A 91 12.95 -5.66 -7.78
CA ILE A 91 12.74 -6.89 -7.01
C ILE A 91 11.57 -7.71 -7.55
N LEU A 92 10.43 -7.06 -7.82
CA LEU A 92 9.25 -7.73 -8.40
C LEU A 92 9.56 -8.35 -9.77
N CYS A 93 10.21 -7.60 -10.65
CA CYS A 93 10.45 -8.02 -12.03
C CYS A 93 11.54 -9.09 -12.16
N THR A 94 12.44 -9.19 -11.17
CA THR A 94 13.54 -10.18 -11.17
C THR A 94 13.29 -11.38 -10.25
N SER A 95 12.19 -11.38 -9.51
CA SER A 95 11.83 -12.47 -8.60
C SER A 95 11.50 -13.75 -9.37
N THR A 96 12.22 -14.83 -9.05
CA THR A 96 11.99 -16.18 -9.63
C THR A 96 10.94 -16.99 -8.85
N SER A 97 10.55 -16.53 -7.65
CA SER A 97 9.55 -17.17 -6.79
C SER A 97 8.15 -16.56 -6.95
N LEU A 98 7.99 -15.57 -7.84
CA LEU A 98 6.73 -14.88 -8.04
C LEU A 98 5.71 -15.79 -8.75
N ASN A 99 4.47 -15.79 -8.24
CA ASN A 99 3.38 -16.53 -8.88
C ASN A 99 3.15 -16.02 -10.32
N LEU A 100 2.86 -16.94 -11.26
CA LEU A 100 2.66 -16.64 -12.68
C LEU A 100 1.55 -15.60 -12.93
N VAL A 101 0.52 -15.55 -12.09
CA VAL A 101 -0.54 -14.53 -12.18
C VAL A 101 0.04 -13.14 -11.98
N TRP A 102 0.92 -12.98 -10.98
CA TRP A 102 1.58 -11.70 -10.77
C TRP A 102 2.53 -11.37 -11.91
N ALA A 103 3.25 -12.34 -12.48
CA ALA A 103 4.10 -12.09 -13.66
C ALA A 103 3.29 -11.52 -14.84
N GLN A 104 2.07 -12.01 -15.07
CA GLN A 104 1.16 -11.46 -16.09
C GLN A 104 0.70 -10.04 -15.74
N VAL A 105 0.28 -9.81 -14.49
CA VAL A 105 -0.14 -8.49 -13.99
C VAL A 105 0.99 -7.47 -14.12
N LEU A 106 2.22 -7.84 -13.77
CA LEU A 106 3.38 -6.96 -13.85
C LEU A 106 3.79 -6.63 -15.28
N SER A 107 3.33 -7.36 -16.29
CA SER A 107 3.60 -7.00 -17.70
C SER A 107 2.93 -5.67 -18.09
N GLU A 108 1.83 -5.30 -17.42
CA GLU A 108 1.10 -4.07 -17.64
C GLU A 108 1.61 -2.93 -16.72
N PRO A 109 2.11 -1.81 -17.27
CA PRO A 109 2.72 -0.73 -16.47
C PRO A 109 1.78 -0.09 -15.43
N LEU A 110 0.51 0.07 -15.76
CA LEU A 110 -0.48 0.64 -14.85
C LEU A 110 -0.75 -0.27 -13.65
N LEU A 111 -0.78 -1.59 -13.89
CA LEU A 111 -1.04 -2.57 -12.85
C LEU A 111 0.19 -2.76 -11.98
N ARG A 112 1.38 -2.78 -12.59
CA ARG A 112 2.65 -2.76 -11.86
C ARG A 112 2.71 -1.59 -10.88
N ARG A 113 2.35 -0.38 -11.34
CA ARG A 113 2.25 0.79 -10.47
C ARG A 113 1.24 0.60 -9.35
N LEU A 114 0.10 -0.05 -9.62
CA LEU A 114 -0.90 -0.37 -8.61
C LEU A 114 -0.36 -1.33 -7.53
N ILE A 115 0.45 -2.33 -7.90
CA ILE A 115 1.10 -3.25 -6.96
C ILE A 115 2.11 -2.53 -6.07
N LEU A 116 2.92 -1.63 -6.61
CA LEU A 116 3.87 -0.83 -5.81
C LEU A 116 3.14 0.02 -4.76
N ARG A 117 2.03 0.65 -5.16
CA ARG A 117 1.17 1.41 -4.24
C ARG A 117 0.50 0.52 -3.19
N PHE A 118 0.11 -0.69 -3.57
CA PHE A 118 -0.40 -1.70 -2.63
C PHE A 118 0.67 -2.09 -1.61
N ILE A 119 1.91 -2.36 -2.02
CA ILE A 119 3.01 -2.69 -1.11
C ILE A 119 3.22 -1.56 -0.10
N LEU A 120 3.25 -0.31 -0.57
CA LEU A 120 3.35 0.86 0.31
C LEU A 120 2.19 0.92 1.31
N CYS A 121 0.95 0.79 0.82
CA CYS A 121 -0.26 0.79 1.65
C CYS A 121 -0.18 -0.28 2.74
N ARG A 122 0.08 -1.53 2.35
CA ARG A 122 0.19 -2.66 3.27
C ARG A 122 1.26 -2.41 4.33
N SER A 123 2.43 -1.94 3.91
CA SER A 123 3.57 -1.74 4.81
C SER A 123 3.34 -0.61 5.81
N VAL A 124 2.82 0.52 5.34
CA VAL A 124 2.46 1.65 6.22
C VAL A 124 1.45 1.21 7.28
N LEU A 125 0.44 0.44 6.90
CA LEU A 125 -0.62 -0.02 7.80
C LEU A 125 -0.13 -1.10 8.78
N THR A 126 0.72 -2.04 8.34
CA THR A 126 1.29 -3.09 9.20
C THR A 126 2.20 -2.53 10.29
N LEU A 127 3.02 -1.53 9.94
CA LEU A 127 4.02 -0.93 10.84
C LEU A 127 3.43 0.13 11.76
N TYR A 128 2.22 0.62 11.50
CA TYR A 128 1.57 1.63 12.34
C TYR A 128 1.16 1.06 13.71
N ARG A 129 1.57 1.73 14.81
CA ARG A 129 1.46 1.21 16.20
C ARG A 129 0.03 1.13 16.78
N ARG A 130 -0.98 1.64 16.09
CA ARG A 130 -2.27 2.00 16.71
C ARG A 130 -3.27 0.86 16.94
N HIS A 131 -3.01 -0.35 16.45
CA HIS A 131 -4.04 -1.39 16.35
C HIS A 131 -3.74 -2.65 17.15
N GLU A 132 -4.59 -2.92 18.16
CA GLU A 132 -4.85 -4.29 18.64
C GLU A 132 -5.53 -5.07 17.50
N ASN A 133 -5.17 -6.34 17.30
CA ASN A 133 -5.60 -7.17 16.16
C ASN A 133 -5.23 -6.59 14.77
N LYS A 134 -3.93 -6.44 14.50
CA LYS A 134 -3.37 -5.86 13.26
C LYS A 134 -3.99 -6.41 11.97
N ASP A 135 -4.32 -7.71 11.94
CA ASP A 135 -4.82 -8.40 10.75
C ASP A 135 -6.13 -7.80 10.20
N GLU A 136 -6.97 -7.20 11.03
CA GLU A 136 -8.22 -6.58 10.57
C GLU A 136 -8.00 -5.23 9.87
N TYR A 137 -6.82 -4.61 10.04
CA TYR A 137 -6.51 -3.25 9.57
C TYR A 137 -5.49 -3.21 8.43
N VAL A 138 -5.03 -4.37 7.97
CA VAL A 138 -3.99 -4.49 6.93
C VAL A 138 -4.62 -5.07 5.65
N PRO A 139 -4.33 -4.50 4.47
CA PRO A 139 -4.78 -5.06 3.21
C PRO A 139 -4.00 -6.33 2.88
N VAL A 140 -4.66 -7.29 2.24
CA VAL A 140 -4.06 -8.58 1.88
C VAL A 140 -4.13 -8.81 0.37
N CYS A 141 -3.24 -9.63 -0.17
CA CYS A 141 -3.26 -9.97 -1.59
C CYS A 141 -3.18 -11.48 -1.77
N LEU A 142 -3.80 -11.98 -2.84
CA LEU A 142 -3.74 -13.39 -3.21
C LEU A 142 -3.40 -13.51 -4.69
N PRO A 143 -2.41 -14.32 -5.08
CA PRO A 143 -1.42 -15.00 -4.23
C PRO A 143 -0.55 -14.01 -3.43
N GLU A 144 0.19 -14.48 -2.42
CA GLU A 144 1.11 -13.59 -1.69
C GLU A 144 2.24 -13.07 -2.59
N LEU A 145 2.74 -11.88 -2.25
CA LEU A 145 3.94 -11.29 -2.86
C LEU A 145 5.21 -11.88 -2.23
N PRO A 146 6.39 -11.77 -2.88
CA PRO A 146 7.64 -12.29 -2.33
C PRO A 146 7.98 -11.70 -0.95
N ASP A 147 8.56 -12.50 -0.06
CA ASP A 147 8.94 -12.11 1.30
C ASP A 147 9.91 -10.92 1.34
N SER A 148 10.72 -10.74 0.29
CA SER A 148 11.60 -9.57 0.11
C SER A 148 10.84 -8.24 0.09
N LEU A 149 9.53 -8.27 -0.19
CA LEU A 149 8.62 -7.12 -0.20
C LEU A 149 7.53 -7.26 0.88
N SER A 150 7.78 -8.07 1.90
CA SER A 150 6.97 -8.06 3.13
C SER A 150 7.17 -6.75 3.89
N ALA A 151 6.19 -6.35 4.68
CA ALA A 151 6.27 -5.13 5.50
C ALA A 151 7.43 -5.15 6.52
N HIS A 152 7.98 -6.33 6.81
CA HIS A 152 9.07 -6.55 7.75
C HIS A 152 10.42 -6.77 7.08
N SER A 153 10.51 -6.71 5.74
CA SER A 153 11.80 -6.77 5.07
C SER A 153 12.57 -5.47 5.28
N GLU A 154 13.90 -5.57 5.39
CA GLU A 154 14.79 -4.43 5.62
C GLU A 154 14.60 -3.32 4.57
N ILE A 155 14.46 -3.72 3.29
CA ILE A 155 14.31 -2.80 2.16
C ILE A 155 12.98 -2.02 2.21
N VAL A 156 11.91 -2.66 2.67
CA VAL A 156 10.62 -2.01 2.85
C VAL A 156 10.65 -1.13 4.09
N GLN A 157 11.12 -1.65 5.24
CA GLN A 157 11.19 -0.89 6.48
C GLN A 157 12.08 0.36 6.36
N SER A 158 13.24 0.25 5.70
CA SER A 158 14.13 1.38 5.44
C SER A 158 13.44 2.48 4.63
N ALA A 159 12.71 2.13 3.58
CA ALA A 159 11.94 3.09 2.79
C ALA A 159 10.81 3.75 3.61
N ILE A 160 10.05 2.96 4.39
CA ILE A 160 9.00 3.51 5.26
C ILE A 160 9.58 4.41 6.35
N MET A 161 10.71 4.04 6.94
CA MET A 161 11.41 4.83 7.95
C MET A 161 11.88 6.17 7.38
N ARG A 162 12.54 6.17 6.21
CA ARG A 162 12.96 7.41 5.52
C ARG A 162 11.78 8.34 5.26
N LEU A 163 10.66 7.79 4.77
CA LEU A 163 9.44 8.58 4.59
C LEU A 163 8.92 9.11 5.92
N ALA A 164 8.84 8.27 6.95
CA ALA A 164 8.31 8.65 8.26
C ALA A 164 9.17 9.71 8.98
N GLU A 165 10.49 9.65 8.84
CA GLU A 165 11.42 10.65 9.36
C GLU A 165 11.26 11.99 8.63
N HIS A 166 11.19 11.96 7.31
CA HIS A 166 10.94 13.15 6.49
C HIS A 166 9.62 13.83 6.87
N LEU A 167 8.58 13.02 7.07
CA LEU A 167 7.25 13.48 7.51
C LEU A 167 7.16 13.75 9.03
N LYS A 168 8.24 13.56 9.79
CA LYS A 168 8.31 13.76 11.26
C LYS A 168 7.28 12.93 12.06
N VAL A 169 6.91 11.77 11.53
CA VAL A 169 5.92 10.83 12.10
C VAL A 169 6.52 9.45 12.45
N SER A 170 7.85 9.30 12.49
CA SER A 170 8.52 8.04 12.85
C SER A 170 8.06 7.45 14.19
N HIS A 171 7.67 8.29 15.15
CA HIS A 171 7.10 7.88 16.44
C HIS A 171 5.78 7.10 16.31
N CYS A 172 5.07 7.19 15.19
CA CYS A 172 3.85 6.43 14.91
C CYS A 172 4.11 4.97 14.52
N PHE A 173 5.34 4.60 14.18
CA PHE A 173 5.68 3.31 13.55
C PHE A 173 6.51 2.40 14.44
N GLY A 174 6.11 1.14 14.55
CA GLY A 174 6.86 0.08 15.22
C GLY A 174 7.73 -0.68 14.23
N PHE A 175 8.93 -0.17 13.98
CA PHE A 175 9.97 -0.90 13.23
C PHE A 175 10.59 -1.98 14.11
N ASP A 176 10.89 -3.13 13.52
CA ASP A 176 11.74 -4.14 14.16
C ASP A 176 13.18 -3.60 14.11
N ASN A 177 13.95 -3.69 15.19
CA ASN A 177 15.27 -3.05 15.35
C ASN A 177 16.10 -3.01 14.05
N LEU A 178 16.08 -1.86 13.36
CA LEU A 178 16.96 -1.53 12.24
C LEU A 178 18.36 -1.19 12.75
#